data_AF-A0A821TKV7-F1
#
_entry.id   AF-A0A821TKV7-F1
#
_cell.length_a   1.000
_cell.length_b   1.000
_cell.length_c   1.000
_cell.angle_alpha   90.00
_cell.angle_beta   90.00
_cell.angle_gamma   90.00
#
_symmetry.space_group_name_H-M   'P 1'
#
loop_
_entity.id
_entity.type
_entity.pdbx_description
1 polymer ?
#
loop_
_entity_poly.entity_id
_entity_poly.type
_entity_poly.pdbx_seq_one_letter_code
_entity_poly.pdbx_strand_id
1 'polypeptide(L)'
;CGTPNYPRENYLERISFKQFDVVIIICSGRFTEDDGWLAEEMTKMNKPFFFLRSKIDQEIINAQRDSPPPFDEHAVLATIQNDCLHNLRQYSHHRKVYLVSGNQKYLHRWDMDNFMHDLCQACPQLKRESLVFSMNAHCREAVRVKVEYLRKRQWLVCRVIAAAAVLPV
;
A
#
# COMPACT_ATOMS: atom_id res chain seq x y z
N CYS A 1 -11.25 -17.79 10.69
CA CYS A 1 -11.74 -16.56 10.05
C CYS A 1 -11.67 -16.77 8.54
N GLY A 2 -12.42 -15.99 7.78
CA GLY A 2 -12.67 -16.23 6.36
C GLY A 2 -14.01 -15.56 6.06
N THR A 3 -14.06 -14.73 5.03
CA THR A 3 -15.35 -14.16 4.61
C THR A 3 -16.24 -15.34 4.22
N PRO A 4 -17.46 -15.52 4.78
CA PRO A 4 -18.27 -16.72 4.58
C PRO A 4 -18.52 -17.06 3.10
N ASN A 5 -18.43 -16.05 2.23
CA ASN A 5 -18.66 -16.17 0.78
C ASN A 5 -17.39 -16.44 -0.04
N TYR A 6 -16.23 -16.63 0.61
CA TYR A 6 -14.92 -16.74 -0.02
C TYR A 6 -14.10 -17.88 0.62
N PRO A 7 -14.46 -19.14 0.33
CA PRO A 7 -13.67 -20.29 0.76
C PRO A 7 -12.29 -20.27 0.07
N ARG A 8 -11.24 -20.70 0.79
CA ARG A 8 -9.83 -20.59 0.33
C ARG A 8 -9.63 -21.26 -1.03
N GLU A 9 -10.31 -22.38 -1.28
CA GLU A 9 -10.15 -23.20 -2.49
C GLU A 9 -10.48 -22.43 -3.78
N ASN A 10 -11.47 -21.53 -3.74
CA ASN A 10 -11.93 -20.79 -4.93
C ASN A 10 -11.54 -19.30 -4.91
N TYR A 11 -10.89 -18.83 -3.84
CA TYR A 11 -10.61 -17.41 -3.65
C TYR A 11 -9.68 -16.85 -4.74
N LEU A 12 -8.62 -17.59 -5.06
CA LEU A 12 -7.60 -17.16 -6.02
C LEU A 12 -8.16 -17.06 -7.44
N GLU A 13 -9.01 -18.00 -7.82
CA GLU A 13 -9.67 -18.04 -9.13
C GLU A 13 -10.73 -16.94 -9.26
N ARG A 14 -11.58 -16.77 -8.24
CA ARG A 14 -12.64 -15.76 -8.23
C ARG A 14 -12.11 -14.35 -8.31
N ILE A 15 -11.03 -14.04 -7.60
CA ILE A 15 -10.40 -12.72 -7.63
C ILE A 15 -9.56 -12.53 -8.90
N SER A 16 -9.17 -13.61 -9.58
CA SER A 16 -8.37 -13.56 -10.81
C SER A 16 -7.07 -12.77 -10.61
N PHE A 17 -6.28 -13.16 -9.59
CA PHE A 17 -5.06 -12.45 -9.17
C PHE A 17 -4.04 -12.18 -10.29
N LYS A 18 -4.08 -12.99 -11.35
CA LYS A 18 -3.25 -12.82 -12.55
C LYS A 18 -3.44 -11.45 -13.21
N GLN A 19 -4.63 -10.85 -13.11
CA GLN A 19 -4.98 -9.58 -13.76
C GLN A 19 -4.41 -8.35 -13.05
N PHE A 20 -4.09 -8.44 -11.76
CA PHE A 20 -3.53 -7.30 -11.01
C PHE A 20 -2.03 -7.18 -11.25
N ASP A 21 -1.55 -5.93 -11.34
CA ASP A 21 -0.12 -5.62 -11.43
C ASP A 21 0.58 -5.86 -10.09
N VAL A 22 -0.10 -5.53 -8.98
CA VAL A 22 0.39 -5.63 -7.60
C VAL A 22 -0.77 -5.99 -6.68
N VAL A 23 -0.52 -6.76 -5.63
CA VAL A 23 -1.49 -7.12 -4.60
C VAL A 23 -1.14 -6.43 -3.27
N ILE A 24 -2.15 -5.99 -2.52
CA ILE A 24 -1.95 -5.40 -1.18
C ILE A 24 -2.66 -6.31 -0.18
N ILE A 25 -1.89 -6.95 0.71
CA ILE A 25 -2.40 -7.78 1.79
C ILE A 25 -2.45 -6.90 3.04
N ILE A 26 -3.65 -6.70 3.59
CA ILE A 26 -3.87 -5.84 4.76
C ILE A 26 -4.28 -6.72 5.94
N CYS A 27 -3.46 -6.77 6.97
CA CYS A 27 -3.81 -7.40 8.23
C CYS A 27 -4.13 -6.34 9.31
N SER A 28 -4.94 -6.72 10.29
CA SER A 28 -5.25 -5.87 11.45
C SER A 28 -5.39 -6.72 12.69
N GLY A 29 -4.95 -6.23 13.84
CA GLY A 29 -4.87 -7.02 15.08
C GLY A 29 -3.82 -8.13 14.99
N ARG A 30 -4.27 -9.38 15.02
CA ARG A 30 -3.36 -10.54 15.00
C ARG A 30 -3.11 -10.99 13.58
N PHE A 31 -1.88 -11.44 13.32
CA PHE A 31 -1.57 -12.17 12.10
C PHE A 31 -2.42 -13.45 12.06
N THR A 32 -3.16 -13.66 10.98
CA THR A 32 -3.99 -14.84 10.80
C THR A 32 -3.33 -15.82 9.82
N GLU A 33 -3.71 -17.09 9.90
CA GLU A 33 -3.29 -18.09 8.90
C GLU A 33 -3.69 -17.69 7.47
N ASP A 34 -4.82 -16.97 7.31
CA ASP A 34 -5.27 -16.50 6.01
C ASP A 34 -4.30 -15.46 5.42
N ASP A 35 -3.77 -14.56 6.25
CA ASP A 35 -2.77 -13.56 5.83
C ASP A 35 -1.48 -14.24 5.35
N GLY A 36 -1.04 -15.27 6.08
CA GLY A 36 0.13 -16.07 5.73
C GLY A 36 -0.09 -16.87 4.44
N TRP A 37 -1.20 -17.57 4.35
CA TRP A 37 -1.59 -18.31 3.15
C TRP A 37 -1.64 -17.41 1.90
N LEU A 38 -2.22 -16.21 1.99
CA LEU A 38 -2.23 -15.27 0.85
C LEU A 38 -0.82 -14.86 0.45
N ALA A 39 0.06 -14.56 1.40
CA ALA A 39 1.44 -14.20 1.10
C ALA A 39 2.22 -15.36 0.46
N GLU A 40 1.99 -16.59 0.91
CA GLU A 40 2.56 -17.80 0.32
C GLU A 40 2.10 -17.97 -1.14
N GLU A 41 0.80 -17.83 -1.40
CA GLU A 41 0.24 -17.98 -2.75
C GLU A 41 0.72 -16.89 -3.71
N MET A 42 0.81 -15.63 -3.25
CA MET A 42 1.41 -14.57 -4.06
C MET A 42 2.88 -14.85 -4.38
N THR A 43 3.63 -15.42 -3.43
CA THR A 43 5.03 -15.83 -3.63
C THR A 43 5.13 -16.96 -4.65
N LYS A 44 4.29 -18.00 -4.55
CA LYS A 44 4.23 -19.12 -5.51
C LYS A 44 3.88 -18.66 -6.92
N MET A 45 2.97 -17.69 -7.04
CA MET A 45 2.58 -17.11 -8.33
C MET A 45 3.57 -16.07 -8.87
N ASN A 46 4.65 -15.78 -8.15
CA ASN A 46 5.59 -14.70 -8.45
C ASN A 46 4.87 -13.35 -8.69
N LYS A 47 3.80 -13.10 -7.92
CA LYS A 47 2.99 -11.89 -8.00
C LYS A 47 3.56 -10.86 -7.00
N PRO A 48 3.95 -9.65 -7.45
CA PRO A 48 4.40 -8.61 -6.53
C PRO A 48 3.29 -8.27 -5.53
N PHE A 49 3.63 -8.22 -4.25
CA PHE A 49 2.69 -7.84 -3.21
C PHE A 49 3.34 -6.96 -2.13
N PHE A 50 2.50 -6.19 -1.45
CA PHE A 50 2.84 -5.41 -0.27
C PHE A 50 2.06 -5.94 0.93
N PHE A 51 2.73 -6.06 2.08
CA PHE A 51 2.09 -6.48 3.33
C PHE A 51 1.95 -5.28 4.29
N LEU A 52 0.71 -4.97 4.66
CA LEU A 52 0.35 -3.81 5.48
C LEU A 52 -0.25 -4.27 6.81
N ARG A 53 0.34 -3.82 7.92
CA ARG A 53 -0.31 -3.87 9.23
C ARG A 53 -1.07 -2.58 9.46
N SER A 54 -2.39 -2.65 9.37
CA SER A 54 -3.30 -1.50 9.55
C SER A 54 -3.67 -1.26 11.02
N LYS A 55 -4.43 -0.19 11.30
CA LYS A 55 -4.96 0.18 12.63
C LYS A 55 -3.89 0.45 13.70
N ILE A 56 -2.71 0.92 13.29
CA ILE A 56 -1.61 1.23 14.21
C ILE A 56 -1.99 2.31 15.23
N ASP A 57 -2.84 3.25 14.84
CA ASP A 57 -3.39 4.26 15.76
C ASP A 57 -4.07 3.62 16.98
N GLN A 58 -4.87 2.57 16.76
CA GLN A 58 -5.54 1.88 17.86
C GLN A 58 -4.55 1.05 18.71
N GLU A 59 -3.56 0.42 18.08
CA GLU A 59 -2.54 -0.36 18.79
C GLU A 59 -1.70 0.55 19.70
N ILE A 60 -1.31 1.73 19.23
CA ILE A 60 -0.59 2.72 20.04
C ILE A 60 -1.44 3.19 21.23
N ILE A 61 -2.72 3.51 21.01
CA ILE A 61 -3.63 3.93 22.09
C ILE A 61 -3.79 2.82 23.14
N ASN A 62 -3.95 1.57 22.70
CA ASN A 62 -4.07 0.42 23.59
C ASN A 62 -2.77 0.22 24.39
N ALA A 63 -1.61 0.25 23.72
CA ALA A 63 -0.33 0.10 24.37
C ALA A 63 -0.04 1.21 25.39
N GLN A 64 -0.44 2.45 25.11
CA GLN A 64 -0.34 3.59 26.04
C GLN A 64 -1.19 3.37 27.29
N ARG A 65 -2.40 2.82 27.14
CA ARG A 65 -3.30 2.55 28.27
C ARG A 65 -2.78 1.41 29.14
N ASP A 66 -2.18 0.39 28.51
CA ASP A 66 -1.81 -0.85 29.18
C ASP A 66 -0.38 -0.83 29.74
N SER A 67 0.44 0.19 29.39
CA SER A 67 1.83 0.32 29.84
C SER A 67 2.03 1.45 30.87
N PRO A 68 2.84 1.25 31.93
CA PRO A 68 3.22 2.33 32.82
C PRO A 68 4.14 3.34 32.12
N PRO A 69 4.10 4.64 32.47
CA PRO A 69 5.02 5.64 31.91
C PRO A 69 6.49 5.35 32.29
N PRO A 70 7.47 5.70 31.43
CA PRO A 70 7.32 6.42 30.16
C PRO A 70 6.91 5.50 28.99
N PHE A 71 6.06 6.02 28.10
CA PHE A 71 5.63 5.31 26.89
C PHE A 71 6.61 5.51 25.74
N ASP A 72 7.08 4.42 25.15
CA ASP A 72 7.94 4.42 23.97
C ASP A 72 7.17 3.91 22.74
N GLU A 73 6.72 4.85 21.89
CA GLU A 73 6.01 4.54 20.63
C GLU A 73 6.89 3.68 19.69
N HIS A 74 8.19 3.94 19.63
CA HIS A 74 9.10 3.25 18.72
C HIS A 74 9.29 1.79 19.11
N ALA A 75 9.42 1.50 20.41
CA ALA A 75 9.50 0.12 20.90
C ALA A 75 8.24 -0.69 20.57
N VAL A 76 7.06 -0.08 20.70
CA VAL A 76 5.78 -0.73 20.35
C VAL A 76 5.71 -1.01 18.85
N LEU A 77 6.03 -0.04 18.00
CA LEU A 77 6.05 -0.21 16.55
C LEU A 77 7.04 -1.30 16.12
N ALA A 78 8.24 -1.31 16.69
CA ALA A 78 9.25 -2.34 16.40
C ALA A 78 8.77 -3.74 16.82
N THR A 79 8.09 -3.85 17.96
CA THR A 79 7.50 -5.12 18.42
C THR A 79 6.44 -5.61 17.44
N ILE A 80 5.49 -4.75 17.05
CA ILE A 80 4.43 -5.08 16.08
C ILE A 80 5.04 -5.50 14.73
N GLN A 81 6.04 -4.76 14.24
CA GLN A 81 6.70 -5.06 12.98
C GLN A 81 7.44 -6.40 13.02
N ASN A 82 8.18 -6.66 14.10
CA ASN A 82 8.92 -7.91 14.28
C ASN A 82 7.99 -9.11 14.39
N ASP A 83 6.87 -8.99 15.11
CA ASP A 83 5.85 -10.03 15.19
C ASP A 83 5.26 -10.35 13.81
N CYS A 84 4.91 -9.32 13.02
CA CYS A 84 4.42 -9.53 11.66
C CYS A 84 5.47 -10.21 10.79
N LEU A 85 6.72 -9.75 10.83
CA LEU A 85 7.82 -10.35 10.07
C LEU A 85 8.12 -11.78 10.51
N HIS A 86 8.09 -12.07 11.80
CA HIS A 86 8.34 -13.41 12.33
C HIS A 86 7.30 -14.41 11.80
N ASN A 87 6.02 -14.05 11.85
CA ASN A 87 4.94 -14.90 11.35
C ASN A 87 4.98 -15.01 9.82
N LEU A 88 5.24 -13.91 9.10
CA LEU A 88 5.28 -13.88 7.65
C LEU A 88 6.43 -14.72 7.05
N ARG A 89 7.56 -14.85 7.77
CA ARG A 89 8.72 -15.65 7.35
C ARG A 89 8.42 -17.14 7.15
N GLN A 90 7.36 -17.66 7.79
CA GLN A 90 6.95 -19.05 7.62
C GLN A 90 6.32 -19.30 6.24
N TYR A 91 5.78 -18.25 5.61
CA TYR A 91 4.97 -18.34 4.40
C TYR A 91 5.64 -17.71 3.18
N SER A 92 6.45 -16.68 3.39
CA SER A 92 7.11 -15.96 2.29
C SER A 92 8.49 -15.45 2.68
N HIS A 93 9.33 -15.23 1.67
CA HIS A 93 10.61 -14.53 1.85
C HIS A 93 10.45 -13.01 1.92
N HIS A 94 9.22 -12.49 2.04
CA HIS A 94 8.97 -11.06 2.09
C HIS A 94 9.58 -10.45 3.36
N ARG A 95 10.32 -9.34 3.19
CA ARG A 95 11.14 -8.74 4.25
C ARG A 95 10.59 -7.41 4.76
N LYS A 96 9.53 -6.88 4.15
CA LYS A 96 9.03 -5.53 4.45
C LYS A 96 7.57 -5.59 4.88
N VAL A 97 7.27 -4.96 6.00
CA VAL A 97 5.90 -4.77 6.50
C VAL A 97 5.71 -3.29 6.75
N TYR A 98 4.65 -2.71 6.19
CA TYR A 98 4.31 -1.30 6.35
C TYR A 98 3.30 -1.16 7.48
N LEU A 99 3.63 -0.34 8.47
CA LEU A 99 2.74 0.00 9.57
C LEU A 99 1.93 1.25 9.18
N VAL A 100 0.61 1.10 9.05
CA VAL A 100 -0.27 2.17 8.54
C VAL A 100 -1.54 2.33 9.37
N SER A 101 -2.20 3.47 9.21
CA SER A 101 -3.57 3.69 9.67
C SER A 101 -4.45 4.16 8.52
N GLY A 102 -5.69 3.65 8.48
CA GLY A 102 -6.71 4.11 7.55
C GLY A 102 -7.39 5.41 8.00
N ASN A 103 -7.04 5.93 9.19
CA ASN A 103 -7.61 7.17 9.69
C ASN A 103 -6.93 8.37 9.01
N GLN A 104 -7.75 9.23 8.38
CA GLN A 104 -7.26 10.40 7.65
C GLN A 104 -6.39 11.34 8.50
N LYS A 105 -6.63 11.40 9.81
CA LYS A 105 -5.81 12.19 10.75
C LYS A 105 -4.35 11.72 10.81
N TYR A 106 -4.09 10.43 10.60
CA TYR A 106 -2.78 9.80 10.73
C TYR A 106 -2.19 9.37 9.39
N LEU A 107 -2.72 9.88 8.27
CA LEU A 107 -2.30 9.47 6.93
C LEU A 107 -0.82 9.78 6.63
N HIS A 108 -0.21 10.71 7.35
CA HIS A 108 1.21 11.07 7.24
C HIS A 108 2.06 10.56 8.42
N ARG A 109 1.53 9.63 9.21
CA ARG A 109 2.25 9.00 10.31
C ARG A 109 2.70 7.60 9.88
N TRP A 110 3.76 7.13 10.52
CA TRP A 110 4.35 5.80 10.28
C TRP A 110 4.73 5.60 8.80
N ASP A 111 4.34 4.48 8.19
CA ASP A 111 4.87 4.06 6.88
C ASP A 111 3.97 4.40 5.69
N MET A 112 2.88 5.15 5.87
CA MET A 112 1.92 5.37 4.79
C MET A 112 2.53 6.12 3.59
N ASP A 113 3.32 7.17 3.83
CA ASP A 113 3.99 7.92 2.76
C ASP A 113 5.01 7.02 2.01
N ASN A 114 5.79 6.23 2.75
CA ASN A 114 6.74 5.27 2.18
C ASN A 114 6.03 4.18 1.36
N PHE A 115 4.91 3.67 1.86
CA PHE A 115 4.08 2.69 1.16
C PHE A 115 3.55 3.25 -0.16
N MET A 116 2.97 4.45 -0.15
CA MET A 116 2.43 5.06 -1.36
C MET A 116 3.53 5.32 -2.40
N HIS A 117 4.73 5.73 -1.95
CA HIS A 117 5.88 5.89 -2.83
C HIS A 117 6.29 4.57 -3.49
N ASP A 118 6.48 3.51 -2.70
CA ASP A 118 6.89 2.20 -3.21
C ASP A 118 5.83 1.57 -4.12
N LEU A 119 4.54 1.75 -3.78
CA LEU A 119 3.42 1.31 -4.61
C LEU A 119 3.43 2.00 -5.99
N CYS A 120 3.66 3.32 -6.03
CA CYS A 120 3.81 4.04 -7.29
C CYS A 120 4.98 3.50 -8.11
N GLN A 121 6.10 3.18 -7.47
CA GLN A 121 7.29 2.66 -8.16
C GLN A 121 7.08 1.25 -8.70
N ALA A 122 6.33 0.40 -7.99
CA ALA A 122 6.05 -0.98 -8.41
C ALA A 122 5.20 -1.09 -9.68
N CYS A 123 4.40 -0.07 -10.01
CA CYS A 123 3.58 -0.10 -11.21
C CYS A 123 4.38 0.17 -12.50
N PRO A 124 4.05 -0.53 -13.62
CA PRO A 124 4.64 -0.26 -14.94
C PRO A 124 4.48 1.21 -15.34
N GLN A 125 5.46 1.77 -16.06
CA GLN A 125 5.53 3.20 -16.39
C GLN A 125 4.23 3.77 -16.99
N LEU A 126 3.58 3.04 -17.90
CA LEU A 126 2.33 3.46 -18.53
C LEU A 126 1.14 3.50 -17.55
N LYS A 127 1.12 2.60 -16.56
CA LYS A 127 0.06 2.54 -15.54
C LYS A 127 0.36 3.45 -14.36
N ARG A 128 1.64 3.71 -14.09
CA ARG A 128 2.12 4.56 -13.00
C ARG A 128 1.53 5.96 -13.09
N GLU A 129 1.52 6.57 -14.27
CA GLU A 129 0.92 7.90 -14.44
C GLU A 129 -0.56 7.90 -14.09
N SER A 130 -1.31 6.91 -14.61
CA SER A 130 -2.74 6.76 -14.31
C SER A 130 -3.00 6.58 -12.82
N LEU A 131 -2.20 5.71 -12.16
CA LEU A 131 -2.30 5.46 -10.72
C LEU A 131 -2.01 6.73 -9.90
N VAL A 132 -0.91 7.42 -10.23
CA VAL A 132 -0.52 8.67 -9.57
C VAL A 132 -1.65 9.69 -9.65
N PHE A 133 -2.29 9.85 -10.81
CA PHE A 133 -3.40 10.78 -10.97
C PHE A 133 -4.68 10.36 -10.25
N SER A 134 -4.98 9.05 -10.18
CA SER A 134 -6.16 8.52 -9.50
C SER A 134 -6.05 8.53 -7.98
N MET A 135 -4.83 8.51 -7.43
CA MET A 135 -4.61 8.59 -5.98
C MET A 135 -5.14 9.91 -5.43
N ASN A 136 -5.86 9.88 -4.31
CA ASN A 136 -6.29 11.11 -3.67
C ASN A 136 -5.10 11.93 -3.17
N ALA A 137 -5.20 13.25 -3.30
CA ALA A 137 -4.17 14.23 -2.91
C ALA A 137 -4.08 14.41 -1.37
N HIS A 138 -4.34 13.34 -0.61
CA HIS A 138 -4.31 13.38 0.84
C HIS A 138 -2.89 13.23 1.39
N CYS A 139 -1.94 12.73 0.59
CA CYS A 139 -0.52 12.74 0.96
C CYS A 139 0.30 13.79 0.19
N ARG A 140 1.28 14.41 0.85
CA ARG A 140 2.14 15.47 0.30
C ARG A 140 3.00 14.89 -0.82
N GLU A 141 3.44 13.65 -0.64
CA GLU A 141 4.19 12.92 -1.64
C GLU A 141 3.34 12.63 -2.89
N ALA A 142 2.06 12.25 -2.76
CA ALA A 142 1.19 12.12 -3.93
C ALA A 142 1.02 13.45 -4.68
N VAL A 143 0.86 14.57 -3.96
CA VAL A 143 0.79 15.90 -4.61
C VAL A 143 2.09 16.23 -5.34
N ARG A 144 3.24 16.00 -4.70
CA ARG A 144 4.55 16.23 -5.29
C ARG A 144 4.75 15.42 -6.57
N VAL A 145 4.46 14.12 -6.52
CA VAL A 145 4.59 13.21 -7.66
C VAL A 145 3.61 13.62 -8.78
N LYS A 146 2.36 13.98 -8.46
CA LYS A 146 1.41 14.52 -9.44
C LYS A 146 1.93 15.77 -10.15
N VAL A 147 2.48 16.73 -9.42
CA VAL A 147 3.04 17.97 -9.99
C VAL A 147 4.21 17.65 -10.92
N GLU A 148 5.07 16.70 -10.55
CA GLU A 148 6.19 16.28 -11.39
C GLU A 148 5.71 15.70 -12.73
N TYR A 149 4.70 14.81 -12.71
CA TYR A 149 4.12 14.24 -13.94
C TYR A 149 3.40 15.27 -14.79
N LEU A 150 2.67 16.22 -14.18
CA LEU A 150 2.02 17.32 -14.92
C LEU A 150 3.05 18.21 -15.62
N ARG A 151 4.18 18.53 -14.97
CA ARG A 151 5.27 19.29 -15.59
C ARG A 151 5.85 18.54 -16.79
N LYS A 152 6.05 17.23 -16.70
CA LYS A 152 6.49 16.40 -17.83
C LYS A 152 5.50 16.38 -19.01
N ARG A 153 4.21 16.72 -18.78
CA ARG A 153 3.18 16.81 -19.83
C ARG A 153 2.95 18.22 -20.37
N GLN A 154 3.56 19.26 -19.80
CA GLN A 154 3.32 20.65 -20.21
C GLN A 154 3.56 20.87 -21.71
N TRP A 155 4.57 20.21 -22.28
CA TRP A 155 4.87 20.30 -23.71
C TRP A 155 3.77 19.76 -24.64
N LEU A 156 3.00 18.76 -24.20
CA LEU A 156 1.90 18.19 -25.00
C LEU A 156 0.80 19.23 -25.21
N VAL A 157 0.44 19.95 -24.15
CA VAL A 157 -0.55 21.03 -24.19
C VAL A 157 -0.06 22.15 -25.12
N CYS A 158 1.20 22.55 -25.00
CA CYS A 158 1.80 23.55 -25.89
C CYS A 158 1.73 23.14 -27.37
N ARG A 159 1.96 21.86 -27.70
CA ARG A 159 1.86 21.37 -29.09
C ARG A 159 0.44 21.38 -29.64
N VAL A 160 -0.55 21.01 -28.83
CA VAL A 160 -1.97 21.04 -29.24
C VAL A 160 -2.40 22.46 -29.53
N ILE A 161 -2.05 23.41 -28.66
CA ILE A 161 -2.34 24.84 -28.86
C ILE A 161 -1.65 25.35 -30.14
N ALA A 162 -0.37 25.04 -30.33
CA ALA A 162 0.37 25.45 -31.53
C ALA A 162 -0.23 24.87 -32.82
N ALA A 163 -0.67 23.61 -32.82
CA ALA A 163 -1.32 23.00 -33.96
C ALA A 163 -2.70 23.64 -34.26
N ALA A 164 -3.50 23.92 -33.22
CA ALA A 164 -4.77 24.60 -33.37
C ALA A 164 -4.62 26.03 -33.93
N ALA A 165 -3.54 26.73 -33.57
CA ALA A 165 -3.25 28.08 -34.08
C ALA A 165 -2.80 28.11 -35.56
N VAL A 166 -2.44 26.95 -36.14
CA VAL A 166 -2.00 26.83 -37.55
C VAL A 166 -3.17 26.47 -38.50
N LEU A 167 -4.31 26.03 -37.96
CA LEU A 167 -5.51 25.78 -38.76
C LEU A 167 -6.21 27.10 -39.12
N PRO A 168 -6.50 27.38 -40.40
CA PRO A 168 -7.29 28.56 -40.76
C PRO A 168 -8.73 28.40 -40.25
N VAL A 169 -9.31 29.52 -39.81
CA VAL A 169 -10.71 29.65 -39.31
C VAL A 169 -11.74 29.36 -40.39
#